data_AF-A0A2W5YDA9-F1
#
_entry.id   AF-A0A2W5YDA9-F1
#
_cell.length_a   1.000
_cell.length_b   1.000
_cell.length_c   1.000
_cell.angle_alpha   90.00
_cell.angle_beta   90.00
_cell.angle_gamma   90.00
#
_symmetry.space_group_name_H-M   'P 1'
#
loop_
_entity.id
_entity.type
_entity.pdbx_description
1 polymer ?
#
loop_
_entity_poly.entity_id
_entity_poly.type
_entity_poly.pdbx_seq_one_letter_code
_entity_poly.pdbx_strand_id
1 'polypeptide(L)'
;MNTKKTNQVLIDLDNVTLRFGEMEPVVIPRSAIGTRLRLIDWVYRLTGWPGMKVQYLREFIAAIYRHHGWALPLPQEDTFLIDQEVDQSEREIPRSIFAPA
;
A
#
# COMPACT_ATOMS: atom_id res chain seq x y z
N MET A 1 32.72 -10.58 -16.04
CA MET A 1 31.93 -11.09 -14.90
C MET A 1 30.52 -10.54 -15.01
N ASN A 2 29.54 -11.36 -15.43
CA ASN A 2 28.13 -10.96 -15.45
C ASN A 2 27.54 -11.22 -14.06
N THR A 3 27.62 -10.23 -13.17
CA THR A 3 26.78 -10.23 -11.96
C THR A 3 25.33 -10.08 -12.42
N LYS A 4 24.60 -11.19 -12.50
CA LYS A 4 23.13 -11.15 -12.59
C LYS A 4 22.65 -10.23 -11.47
N LYS A 5 22.04 -9.10 -11.82
CA LYS A 5 21.37 -8.23 -10.85
C LYS A 5 20.20 -9.04 -10.29
N THR A 6 20.42 -9.67 -9.14
CA THR A 6 19.40 -10.49 -8.47
C THR A 6 18.45 -9.58 -7.72
N ASN A 7 17.15 -9.80 -7.92
CA ASN A 7 16.10 -9.17 -7.15
C ASN A 7 16.24 -9.54 -5.67
N GLN A 8 16.31 -8.55 -4.79
CA GLN A 8 16.55 -8.78 -3.36
C GLN A 8 15.85 -7.73 -2.50
N VAL A 9 15.24 -8.21 -1.42
CA VAL A 9 14.78 -7.41 -0.29
C VAL A 9 15.67 -7.76 0.90
N LEU A 10 16.48 -6.81 1.32
CA LEU A 10 17.36 -6.93 2.49
C LEU A 10 16.69 -6.19 3.66
N ILE A 11 16.60 -6.85 4.81
CA ILE A 11 16.03 -6.26 6.02
C ILE A 11 17.09 -6.38 7.11
N ASP A 12 17.61 -5.24 7.55
CA ASP A 12 18.56 -5.13 8.65
C ASP A 12 17.89 -4.50 9.89
N LEU A 13 18.69 -4.18 10.91
CA LEU A 13 18.17 -3.63 12.16
C LEU A 13 17.41 -2.31 11.96
N ASP A 14 17.89 -1.48 11.04
CA ASP A 14 17.46 -0.08 10.88
C ASP A 14 16.73 0.17 9.57
N ASN A 15 16.97 -0.63 8.54
CA ASN A 15 16.54 -0.37 7.17
C ASN A 15 16.02 -1.61 6.44
N VAL A 16 15.20 -1.33 5.42
CA VAL A 16 14.84 -2.26 4.36
C VAL A 16 15.37 -1.72 3.04
N THR A 17 16.23 -2.49 2.38
CA THR A 17 16.82 -2.15 1.09
C THR A 17 16.21 -3.00 -0.02
N LEU A 18 15.67 -2.34 -1.03
CA LEU A 18 15.11 -2.96 -2.23
C LEU A 18 16.12 -2.86 -3.37
N ARG A 19 16.48 -3.99 -3.97
CA ARG A 19 17.34 -4.06 -5.15
C ARG A 19 16.64 -4.90 -6.20
N PHE A 20 16.03 -4.29 -7.21
CA PHE A 20 15.26 -4.99 -8.21
C PHE A 20 15.75 -4.66 -9.62
N GLY A 21 16.19 -5.67 -10.37
CA GLY A 21 16.65 -5.50 -11.75
C GLY A 21 17.59 -4.30 -11.92
N GLU A 22 17.18 -3.34 -12.75
CA GLU A 22 17.94 -2.11 -13.03
C GLU A 22 17.45 -0.88 -12.25
N MET A 23 16.50 -1.06 -11.34
CA MET A 23 16.00 0.02 -10.49
C MET A 23 17.09 0.54 -9.57
N GLU A 24 17.10 1.85 -9.33
CA GLU A 24 17.92 2.42 -8.27
C GLU A 24 17.54 1.79 -6.92
N PRO A 25 18.53 1.42 -6.07
CA PRO A 25 18.24 0.86 -4.76
C PRO A 25 17.39 1.81 -3.92
N VAL A 26 16.29 1.31 -3.37
CA VAL A 26 15.45 2.08 -2.45
C VAL A 26 15.75 1.65 -1.02
N VAL A 27 16.06 2.61 -0.16
CA VAL A 27 16.31 2.39 1.27
C VAL A 27 15.16 2.99 2.07
N ILE A 28 14.49 2.15 2.84
CA ILE A 28 13.31 2.49 3.64
C ILE A 28 13.69 2.29 5.12
N PRO A 29 13.60 3.31 5.98
CA PRO A 29 13.79 3.10 7.41
C PRO A 29 12.78 2.07 7.93
N ARG A 30 13.23 1.10 8.71
CA ARG A 30 12.38 0.02 9.22
C ARG A 30 11.25 0.57 10.11
N SER A 31 11.52 1.64 10.84
CA SER A 31 10.50 2.38 11.61
C SER A 31 9.36 2.92 10.72
N ALA A 32 9.65 3.20 9.46
CA ALA A 32 8.68 3.72 8.49
C ALA A 32 7.76 2.64 7.91
N ILE A 33 7.97 1.35 8.21
CA ILE A 33 7.13 0.21 7.76
C ILE A 33 6.73 -0.72 8.91
N GLY A 34 6.85 -0.28 10.16
CA GLY A 34 6.59 -1.11 11.35
C GLY A 34 5.14 -1.53 11.56
N THR A 35 4.19 -1.01 10.77
CA THR A 35 2.76 -1.37 10.83
C THR A 35 2.22 -1.64 9.44
N ARG A 36 1.11 -2.38 9.35
CA ARG A 36 0.45 -2.67 8.06
C ARG A 36 0.01 -1.40 7.32
N LEU A 37 -0.51 -0.40 8.04
CA LEU A 37 -0.90 0.89 7.44
C LEU A 37 0.30 1.61 6.83
N ARG A 38 1.41 1.67 7.55
CA ARG A 38 2.66 2.26 7.05
C ARG A 38 3.24 1.49 5.86
N LEU A 39 3.10 0.17 5.85
CA LEU A 39 3.47 -0.64 4.68
C LEU A 39 2.62 -0.25 3.45
N ILE A 40 1.31 -0.07 3.60
CA ILE A 40 0.42 0.35 2.50
C ILE A 40 0.86 1.71 1.95
N ASP A 41 1.16 2.68 2.81
CA ASP A 41 1.64 4.00 2.41
C ASP A 41 2.92 3.90 1.57
N TRP A 42 3.86 3.04 1.97
CA TRP A 42 5.08 2.79 1.22
C TRP A 42 4.84 2.05 -0.08
N VAL A 43 3.93 1.08 -0.12
CA VAL A 43 3.54 0.42 -1.37
C VAL A 43 3.02 1.45 -2.38
N TYR A 44 2.15 2.37 -1.97
CA TYR A 44 1.70 3.45 -2.85
C TYR A 44 2.86 4.33 -3.34
N ARG A 45 3.77 4.76 -2.47
CA ARG A 45 4.95 5.54 -2.88
C ARG A 45 5.81 4.80 -3.91
N LEU A 46 5.98 3.49 -3.71
CA LEU A 46 6.78 2.64 -4.59
C LEU A 46 6.10 2.36 -5.93
N THR A 47 4.77 2.36 -6.02
CA THR A 47 4.08 2.16 -7.31
C THR A 47 4.45 3.21 -8.36
N GLY A 48 4.78 4.43 -7.94
CA GLY A 48 5.26 5.50 -8.82
C GLY A 48 6.77 5.52 -9.04
N TRP A 49 7.53 4.59 -8.43
CA TRP A 49 8.99 4.62 -8.49
C TRP A 49 9.50 4.14 -9.86
N PRO A 50 10.45 4.87 -10.51
CA PRO A 50 10.98 4.49 -11.81
C PRO A 50 11.56 3.07 -11.81
N GLY A 51 11.11 2.22 -12.73
CA GLY A 51 11.57 0.82 -12.83
C GLY A 51 10.89 -0.15 -11.86
N MET A 52 9.97 0.31 -11.00
CA MET A 52 9.16 -0.57 -10.16
C MET A 52 8.16 -1.36 -11.01
N LYS A 53 8.07 -2.67 -10.75
CA LYS A 53 7.10 -3.58 -11.37
C LYS A 53 6.19 -4.18 -10.31
N VAL A 54 5.00 -4.59 -10.72
CA VAL A 54 4.03 -5.26 -9.83
C VAL A 54 4.64 -6.49 -9.15
N GLN A 55 5.46 -7.26 -9.86
CA GLN A 55 6.15 -8.42 -9.27
C GLN A 55 7.10 -8.03 -8.13
N TYR A 56 7.83 -6.93 -8.27
CA TYR A 56 8.76 -6.43 -7.25
C TYR A 56 8.02 -5.94 -6.01
N LEU A 57 6.87 -5.27 -6.20
CA LEU A 57 5.98 -4.89 -5.11
C LEU A 57 5.46 -6.13 -4.35
N ARG A 58 5.07 -7.19 -5.07
CA ARG A 58 4.64 -8.45 -4.44
C ARG A 58 5.78 -9.10 -3.63
N GLU A 59 6.99 -9.14 -4.17
CA GLU A 59 8.18 -9.65 -3.47
C GLU A 59 8.49 -8.84 -2.21
N PHE A 60 8.43 -7.50 -2.30
CA PHE A 60 8.57 -6.59 -1.17
C PHE A 60 7.53 -6.85 -0.08
N ILE A 61 6.24 -6.85 -0.43
CA ILE A 61 5.14 -7.07 0.52
C ILE A 61 5.31 -8.43 1.21
N ALA A 62 5.58 -9.49 0.45
CA ALA A 62 5.77 -10.83 1.01
C ALA A 62 6.96 -10.89 1.98
N ALA A 63 8.06 -10.20 1.66
CA ALA A 63 9.23 -10.13 2.55
C ALA A 63 8.91 -9.41 3.88
N ILE A 64 8.17 -8.30 3.83
CA ILE A 64 7.76 -7.58 5.05
C ILE A 64 6.81 -8.44 5.90
N TYR A 65 5.80 -9.07 5.28
CA TYR A 65 4.88 -9.94 6.00
C TYR A 65 5.62 -11.09 6.71
N ARG A 66 6.55 -11.75 6.01
CA ARG A 66 7.37 -12.82 6.58
C ARG A 66 8.24 -12.31 7.74
N HIS A 67 8.87 -11.15 7.58
CA HIS A 67 9.72 -10.56 8.62
C HIS A 67 8.93 -10.20 9.88
N HIS A 68 7.72 -9.67 9.74
CA HIS A 68 6.86 -9.30 10.86
C HIS A 68 6.01 -10.46 11.41
N GLY A 69 6.08 -11.65 10.81
CA GLY A 69 5.24 -12.79 11.19
C GLY A 69 3.75 -12.54 10.94
N TRP A 70 3.40 -11.64 10.03
CA TRP A 70 2.01 -11.37 9.67
C TRP A 70 1.49 -12.46 8.74
N ALA A 71 0.29 -12.97 9.01
CA ALA A 71 -0.43 -13.79 8.04
C ALA A 71 -0.75 -12.94 6.81
N LEU A 72 -0.39 -13.44 5.63
CA LEU A 72 -0.92 -12.89 4.37
C LEU A 72 -2.44 -13.15 4.37
N PRO A 73 -3.27 -12.16 4.01
CA PRO A 73 -4.67 -12.45 3.77
C PRO A 73 -4.73 -13.56 2.72
N LEU A 74 -5.48 -14.61 3.02
CA LEU A 74 -5.82 -15.59 2.00
C LEU A 74 -6.45 -14.83 0.83
N PRO A 75 -6.19 -15.23 -0.43
CA PRO A 75 -6.96 -14.71 -1.55
C PRO A 75 -8.41 -15.11 -1.28
N GLN A 76 -9.16 -14.24 -0.59
CA GLN A 76 -10.59 -14.25 -0.67
C GLN A 76 -10.86 -13.99 -2.15
N GLU A 77 -11.72 -14.80 -2.75
CA GLU A 77 -12.33 -14.47 -4.03
C GLU A 77 -13.21 -13.24 -3.80
N ASP A 78 -12.59 -12.09 -3.55
CA ASP A 78 -13.25 -10.83 -3.28
C ASP A 78 -13.81 -10.34 -4.61
N THR A 79 -14.99 -10.85 -4.90
CA THR A 79 -16.05 -10.07 -5.54
C THR A 79 -16.15 -8.80 -4.69
N PHE A 80 -15.45 -7.74 -5.10
CA PHE A 80 -15.75 -6.40 -4.62
C PHE A 80 -17.18 -6.10 -5.10
N LEU A 81 -18.17 -6.53 -4.31
CA LEU A 81 -19.47 -5.88 -4.30
C LEU A 81 -19.17 -4.47 -3.80
N ILE A 82 -18.98 -3.57 -4.76
CA ILE A 82 -19.13 -2.15 -4.51
C ILE A 82 -20.60 -2.03 -4.09
N ASP A 83 -20.86 -2.03 -2.78
CA ASP A 83 -22.13 -1.54 -2.25
C ASP A 83 -22.20 -0.07 -2.67
N GLN A 84 -22.86 0.16 -3.81
CA GLN A 84 -23.43 1.46 -4.16
C GLN A 84 -24.65 1.68 -3.25
N GLU A 85 -24.44 1.76 -1.94
CA GLU A 85 -25.33 2.53 -1.07
C GLU A 85 -24.73 3.93 -0.93
N VAL A 86 -24.80 4.68 -2.03
CA VAL A 86 -24.89 6.13 -1.91
C VAL A 86 -26.32 6.39 -1.45
N ASP A 87 -26.50 6.37 -0.13
CA ASP A 87 -27.61 7.02 0.55
C ASP A 87 -27.57 8.50 0.16
N GLN A 88 -28.28 8.83 -0.92
CA GLN A 88 -28.56 10.22 -1.27
C GLN A 88 -29.50 10.75 -0.20
N SER A 89 -28.89 11.32 0.83
CA SER A 89 -29.49 12.30 1.71
C SER A 89 -30.22 13.36 0.87
N GLU A 90 -31.51 13.17 0.60
CA GLU A 90 -32.46 14.25 0.39
C GLU A 90 -32.61 14.97 1.74
N ARG A 91 -31.60 15.75 2.10
CA ARG A 91 -31.74 16.81 3.10
C ARG A 91 -32.69 17.85 2.49
N GLU A 92 -33.98 17.68 2.72
CA GLU A 92 -34.96 18.75 2.59
C GLU A 92 -34.51 19.92 3.48
N ILE A 93 -34.12 21.02 2.86
CA ILE A 93 -33.84 22.28 3.54
C ILE A 93 -35.20 22.87 3.93
N PRO A 94 -35.54 23.06 5.22
CA PRO A 94 -36.81 23.67 5.59
C PRO A 94 -36.81 25.14 5.15
N ARG A 95 -37.69 25.49 4.20
CA ARG A 95 -37.99 26.88 3.84
C ARG A 95 -38.69 27.57 5.01
N SER A 96 -37.91 28.32 5.78
CA SER A 96 -38.23 29.60 6.43
C SER A 96 -39.73 29.97 6.51
N ILE A 97 -40.36 29.72 7.66
CA ILE A 97 -41.60 30.40 8.05
C ILE A 97 -41.20 31.69 8.79
N PHE A 98 -40.96 32.76 8.03
CA PHE A 98 -41.03 34.12 8.56
C PHE A 98 -42.41 34.68 8.18
N ALA A 99 -43.32 34.68 9.14
CA ALA A 99 -44.52 35.50 9.10
C ALA A 99 -44.23 36.81 9.86
N PRO A 100 -44.48 37.99 9.27
CA PRO A 100 -44.74 39.19 10.04
C PRO A 100 -46.25 39.38 10.27
N ALA A 101 -46.53 40.05 11.39
CA ALA A 101 -47.81 40.26 12.07
C ALA A 101 -48.90 40.98 11.26
#